data_AF-A0A7R7AH27-F1
#
_entry.id   AF-A0A7R7AH27-F1
#
_cell.length_a   1.000
_cell.length_b   1.000
_cell.length_c   1.000
_cell.angle_alpha   90.00
_cell.angle_beta   90.00
_cell.angle_gamma   90.00
#
_symmetry.space_group_name_H-M   'P 1'
#
loop_
_entity.id
_entity.type
_entity.pdbx_description
1 polymer ?
#
loop_
_entity_poly.entity_id
_entity_poly.type
_entity_poly.pdbx_seq_one_letter_code
_entity_poly.pdbx_strand_id
1 'polypeptide(L)'
;MQLEQLDIAKWLNRLTDYTHATSIKSVPPLVNKYACFKRKSVKSELRKSERLANHLNKSVDEILEFRKNSGLERKCKLPFIHMESQKQTDTGKKNKFRLFIAQELFDSPVDEVFDCYGLSKAATVPCF
;
A
#
# COMPACT_ATOMS: atom_id res chain seq x y z
N MET A 1 9.47 -16.49 19.48
CA MET A 1 8.61 -15.30 19.31
C MET A 1 8.59 -14.90 17.82
N GLN A 2 7.48 -14.43 17.23
CA GLN A 2 7.41 -14.18 15.77
C GLN A 2 8.38 -13.07 15.28
N LEU A 3 8.63 -12.03 16.10
CA LEU A 3 9.57 -10.96 15.77
C LEU A 3 11.05 -11.42 15.83
N GLU A 4 11.39 -12.34 16.74
CA GLU A 4 12.72 -12.98 16.74
C GLU A 4 12.95 -13.77 15.45
N GLN A 5 11.93 -14.50 14.99
CA GLN A 5 12.01 -15.28 13.75
C GLN A 5 12.14 -14.41 12.50
N LEU A 6 11.60 -13.19 12.54
CA LEU A 6 11.77 -12.23 11.45
C LEU A 6 13.24 -11.84 11.28
N ASP A 7 14.02 -11.75 12.36
CA ASP A 7 15.46 -11.42 12.36
C ASP A 7 15.78 -10.24 11.42
N ILE A 8 15.28 -9.05 11.77
CA ILE A 8 15.38 -7.87 10.91
C ILE A 8 16.84 -7.48 10.60
N ALA A 9 17.77 -7.79 11.51
CA ALA A 9 19.19 -7.52 11.33
C ALA A 9 19.76 -8.31 10.14
N LYS A 10 19.33 -9.56 9.95
CA LYS A 10 19.70 -10.36 8.78
C LYS A 10 19.21 -9.73 7.47
N TRP A 11 17.98 -9.23 7.43
CA TRP A 11 17.41 -8.62 6.21
C TRP A 11 17.99 -7.25 5.88
N LEU A 12 18.35 -6.46 6.90
CA LEU A 12 18.89 -5.11 6.74
C LEU A 12 20.42 -5.07 6.79
N ASN A 13 21.12 -6.20 6.75
CA ASN A 13 22.57 -6.29 6.90
C ASN A 13 23.37 -5.42 5.91
N ARG A 14 22.85 -5.19 4.69
CA ARG A 14 23.46 -4.35 3.67
C ARG A 14 23.06 -2.87 3.76
N LEU A 15 22.17 -2.54 4.71
CA LEU A 15 21.59 -1.22 4.91
C LEU A 15 21.84 -0.69 6.33
N THR A 16 22.80 -1.28 7.06
CA THR A 16 23.13 -0.91 8.44
C THR A 16 23.55 0.54 8.57
N ASP A 17 24.22 1.10 7.56
CA ASP A 17 24.67 2.50 7.58
C ASP A 17 23.50 3.49 7.42
N TYR A 18 22.34 3.01 6.97
CA TYR A 18 21.14 3.83 6.73
C TYR A 18 20.02 3.52 7.74
N THR A 19 20.18 2.52 8.59
CA THR A 19 19.12 2.03 9.46
C THR A 19 19.62 1.82 10.88
N HIS A 20 18.79 2.17 11.86
CA HIS A 20 19.06 1.89 13.27
C HIS A 20 17.94 1.01 13.81
N ALA A 21 18.24 -0.27 14.04
CA ALA A 21 17.30 -1.23 14.63
C ALA A 21 17.52 -1.31 16.14
N THR A 22 16.46 -1.11 16.93
CA THR A 22 16.50 -1.25 18.39
C THR A 22 16.08 -2.66 18.82
N SER A 23 16.36 -3.03 20.07
CA SER A 23 15.92 -4.30 20.63
C SER A 23 14.39 -4.39 20.71
N ILE A 24 13.87 -5.61 20.60
CA ILE A 24 12.42 -5.86 20.72
C ILE A 24 11.98 -5.50 22.14
N LYS A 25 10.97 -4.64 22.23
CA LYS A 25 10.39 -4.16 23.48
C LYS A 25 8.90 -4.42 23.50
N SER A 26 8.35 -4.55 24.70
CA SER A 26 6.90 -4.60 24.89
C SER A 26 6.28 -3.25 24.54
N VAL A 27 5.05 -3.28 24.02
CA VAL A 27 4.25 -2.08 23.79
C VAL A 27 4.00 -1.39 25.15
N PRO A 28 4.04 -0.05 25.22
CA PRO A 28 3.72 0.67 26.46
C PRO A 28 2.35 0.26 27.03
N PRO A 29 2.20 0.21 28.37
CA PRO A 29 0.94 -0.23 28.99
C PRO A 29 -0.23 0.74 28.76
N LEU A 30 0.05 2.04 28.56
CA LEU A 30 -0.93 3.03 28.14
C LEU A 30 -0.76 3.35 26.66
N VAL A 31 -1.68 2.86 25.84
CA VAL A 31 -1.85 3.27 24.44
C VAL A 31 -3.27 3.80 24.29
N ASN A 32 -3.39 5.12 24.07
CA ASN A 32 -4.69 5.78 23.95
C ASN A 32 -5.19 5.87 22.50
N LYS A 33 -4.35 5.48 21.53
CA LYS A 33 -4.66 5.59 20.10
C LYS A 33 -4.13 4.39 19.34
N TYR A 34 -4.98 3.88 18.47
CA TYR A 34 -4.66 2.83 17.53
C TYR A 34 -4.80 3.38 16.11
N ALA A 35 -4.07 2.80 15.17
CA ALA A 35 -4.14 3.19 13.76
C ALA A 35 -4.28 1.96 12.87
N CYS A 36 -5.18 2.01 11.89
CA CYS A 36 -5.23 1.06 10.80
C CYS A 36 -4.50 1.65 9.60
N PHE A 37 -3.47 0.95 9.12
CA PHE A 37 -2.78 1.29 7.88
C PHE A 37 -3.26 0.38 6.76
N LYS A 38 -3.95 0.98 5.78
CA LYS A 38 -4.60 0.25 4.69
C LYS A 38 -4.07 0.62 3.33
N ARG A 39 -3.91 -0.38 2.48
CA ARG A 39 -3.57 -0.18 1.07
C ARG A 39 -4.73 0.47 0.32
N LYS A 40 -4.53 1.65 -0.25
CA LYS A 40 -5.47 2.25 -1.21
C LYS A 40 -5.07 1.89 -2.63
N SER A 41 -5.86 1.03 -3.30
CA SER A 41 -5.63 0.75 -4.72
C SER A 41 -6.06 1.94 -5.58
N VAL A 42 -5.08 2.62 -6.19
CA VAL A 42 -5.32 3.71 -7.14
C VAL A 42 -5.00 3.21 -8.54
N LYS A 43 -6.03 3.05 -9.36
CA LYS A 43 -5.87 2.64 -10.77
C LYS A 43 -5.53 3.86 -11.61
N SER A 44 -4.64 3.69 -12.59
CA SER A 44 -4.37 4.73 -13.58
C SER A 44 -5.62 5.04 -14.40
N GLU A 45 -5.68 6.26 -14.94
CA GLU A 45 -6.82 6.70 -15.73
C GLU A 45 -6.98 5.87 -17.00
N LEU A 46 -5.87 5.52 -17.65
CA LEU A 46 -5.84 4.58 -18.77
C LEU A 46 -6.47 3.23 -18.39
N ARG A 47 -6.04 2.60 -17.29
CA ARG A 47 -6.57 1.31 -16.83
C ARG A 47 -8.07 1.35 -16.47
N LYS A 48 -8.59 2.50 -16.03
CA LYS A 48 -10.03 2.67 -15.80
C LYS A 48 -10.77 2.83 -17.12
N SER A 49 -10.20 3.58 -18.05
CA SER A 49 -10.76 3.84 -19.38
C SER A 49 -10.80 2.57 -20.22
N GLU A 50 -9.72 1.78 -20.26
CA GLU A 50 -9.66 0.45 -20.90
C GLU A 50 -10.79 -0.46 -20.41
N ARG A 51 -10.98 -0.56 -19.09
CA ARG A 51 -12.04 -1.39 -18.50
C ARG A 51 -13.44 -0.91 -18.88
N LEU A 52 -13.66 0.40 -18.88
CA LEU A 52 -14.96 0.98 -19.20
C LEU A 52 -15.25 0.87 -20.70
N ALA A 53 -14.25 1.10 -21.55
CA ALA A 53 -14.31 0.91 -23.00
C ALA A 53 -14.71 -0.52 -23.35
N ASN A 54 -14.07 -1.52 -22.73
CA ASN A 54 -14.42 -2.93 -22.91
C ASN A 54 -15.85 -3.25 -22.42
N HIS A 55 -16.29 -2.64 -21.31
CA HIS A 55 -17.64 -2.88 -20.80
C HIS A 55 -18.73 -2.25 -21.69
N LEU A 56 -18.44 -1.09 -22.30
CA LEU A 56 -19.36 -0.34 -23.15
C LEU A 56 -19.20 -0.62 -24.64
N ASN A 57 -18.27 -1.49 -25.03
CA ASN A 57 -17.87 -1.73 -26.43
C ASN A 57 -17.55 -0.45 -27.21
N LYS A 58 -16.84 0.48 -26.58
CA LYS A 58 -16.40 1.77 -27.14
C LYS A 58 -14.88 1.83 -27.30
N SER A 59 -14.37 2.80 -28.05
CA SER A 59 -12.93 3.02 -28.15
C SER A 59 -12.37 3.59 -26.83
N VAL A 60 -11.12 3.25 -26.53
CA VAL A 60 -10.45 3.75 -25.31
C VAL A 60 -10.28 5.27 -25.38
N ASP A 61 -10.01 5.81 -26.57
CA ASP A 61 -9.80 7.24 -26.79
C ASP A 61 -11.08 8.05 -26.54
N GLU A 62 -12.24 7.58 -27.02
CA GLU A 62 -13.54 8.21 -26.75
C GLU A 62 -13.82 8.26 -25.24
N ILE A 63 -13.53 7.18 -24.53
CA ILE A 63 -13.74 7.11 -23.08
C ILE A 63 -12.75 8.00 -22.32
N LEU A 64 -11.50 8.10 -22.77
CA LEU A 64 -10.50 8.99 -22.19
C LEU A 64 -10.93 10.46 -22.32
N GLU A 65 -11.37 10.86 -23.50
CA GLU A 65 -11.87 12.21 -23.76
C GLU A 65 -13.11 12.52 -22.90
N PHE A 66 -14.07 11.60 -22.86
CA PHE A 66 -15.25 11.73 -21.99
C PHE A 66 -14.88 11.91 -20.52
N ARG A 67 -13.91 11.13 -20.00
CA ARG A 67 -13.49 11.20 -18.60
C ARG A 67 -12.75 12.50 -18.29
N LYS A 68 -11.95 13.00 -19.23
CA LYS A 68 -11.26 14.29 -19.14
C LYS A 68 -12.28 15.44 -19.11
N ASN A 69 -13.23 15.46 -20.03
CA ASN A 69 -14.25 16.50 -20.14
C ASN A 69 -15.22 16.49 -18.94
N SER A 70 -15.49 15.33 -18.37
CA SER A 70 -16.34 15.17 -17.18
C SER A 70 -15.64 15.49 -15.85
N GLY A 71 -14.35 15.87 -15.87
CA GLY A 71 -13.58 16.15 -14.65
C GLY A 71 -13.40 14.92 -13.74
N LEU A 72 -13.44 13.71 -14.31
CA LEU A 72 -13.31 12.46 -13.55
C LEU A 72 -11.86 12.12 -13.17
N GLU A 73 -10.90 12.93 -13.60
CA GLU A 73 -9.49 12.83 -13.22
C GLU A 73 -9.30 13.14 -11.73
N ARG A 74 -9.17 12.09 -10.92
CA ARG A 74 -8.87 12.23 -9.49
C ARG A 74 -7.45 11.76 -9.21
N LYS A 75 -6.58 12.71 -8.83
CA LYS A 75 -5.27 12.41 -8.26
C LYS A 75 -5.44 11.98 -6.80
N CYS A 76 -4.76 10.90 -6.42
CA CYS A 76 -4.70 10.48 -5.03
C CYS A 76 -3.65 11.32 -4.30
N LYS A 77 -4.02 11.94 -3.17
CA LYS A 77 -3.13 12.75 -2.33
C LYS A 77 -2.49 11.96 -1.18
N LEU A 78 -2.80 10.67 -1.06
CA LEU A 78 -2.25 9.82 -0.02
C LEU A 78 -0.74 9.60 -0.21
N PRO A 79 0.02 9.41 0.89
CA PRO A 79 1.41 9.00 0.80
C PRO A 79 1.51 7.64 0.11
N PHE A 80 2.63 7.43 -0.59
CA PHE A 80 2.89 6.18 -1.29
C PHE A 80 4.36 5.84 -1.38
N ILE A 81 4.65 4.56 -1.55
CA ILE A 81 5.99 4.03 -1.80
C ILE A 81 6.07 3.58 -3.26
N HIS A 82 7.17 3.88 -3.95
CA HIS A 82 7.45 3.32 -5.28
C HIS A 82 7.98 1.90 -5.11
N MET A 83 7.20 0.93 -5.59
CA MET A 83 7.50 -0.49 -5.48
C MET A 83 7.81 -1.08 -6.84
N GLU A 84 8.68 -2.07 -6.85
CA GLU A 84 8.96 -2.90 -8.01
C GLU A 84 8.46 -4.33 -7.76
N SER A 85 7.60 -4.81 -8.65
CA SER A 85 7.10 -6.18 -8.62
C SER A 85 8.23 -7.15 -8.97
N GLN A 86 8.42 -8.16 -8.12
CA GLN A 86 9.36 -9.26 -8.37
C GLN A 86 8.80 -10.33 -9.33
N LYS A 87 7.51 -10.25 -9.70
CA LYS A 87 6.96 -11.13 -10.74
C LYS A 87 7.61 -10.83 -12.09
N GLN A 88 8.13 -11.89 -12.73
CA GLN A 88 8.59 -11.81 -14.11
C GLN A 88 7.41 -11.49 -15.04
N THR A 89 7.69 -10.74 -16.08
CA THR A 89 6.75 -10.50 -17.19
C THR A 89 7.32 -11.15 -18.44
N ASP A 90 6.46 -11.48 -19.39
CA ASP A 90 6.85 -12.09 -20.67
C ASP A 90 7.84 -11.22 -21.46
N THR A 91 7.88 -9.92 -21.16
CA THR A 91 8.79 -8.95 -21.77
C THR A 91 10.12 -8.77 -21.02
N GLY A 92 10.34 -9.50 -19.93
CA GLY A 92 11.50 -9.38 -19.04
C GLY A 92 11.54 -8.08 -18.22
N LYS A 93 10.58 -7.18 -18.40
CA LYS A 93 10.52 -5.89 -17.69
C LYS A 93 9.89 -6.05 -16.31
N LYS A 94 10.49 -5.39 -15.32
CA LYS A 94 9.96 -5.33 -13.95
C LYS A 94 8.85 -4.29 -13.86
N ASN A 95 7.69 -4.72 -13.37
CA ASN A 95 6.52 -3.85 -13.24
C ASN A 95 6.66 -2.95 -12.02
N LYS A 96 6.73 -1.64 -12.23
CA LYS A 96 6.74 -0.65 -11.15
C LYS A 96 5.33 -0.17 -10.84
N PHE A 97 5.02 0.04 -9.57
CA PHE A 97 3.73 0.57 -9.13
C PHE A 97 3.87 1.41 -7.86
N ARG A 98 2.85 2.22 -7.57
CA ARG A 98 2.77 3.02 -6.34
C ARG A 98 1.89 2.30 -5.32
N LEU A 99 2.43 2.04 -4.14
CA LEU A 99 1.69 1.48 -3.00
C LEU A 99 1.19 2.63 -2.13
N PHE A 100 -0.04 3.08 -2.36
CA PHE A 100 -0.66 4.14 -1.55
C PHE A 100 -1.15 3.57 -0.22
N ILE A 101 -0.89 4.30 0.86
CA ILE A 101 -1.24 3.90 2.22
C ILE A 101 -2.17 4.97 2.80
N ALA A 102 -3.33 4.56 3.29
CA ALA A 102 -4.22 5.40 4.08
C ALA A 102 -4.06 5.02 5.56
N GLN A 103 -4.14 6.04 6.42
CA GLN A 103 -4.14 5.89 7.87
C GLN A 103 -5.52 6.30 8.39
N GLU A 104 -6.08 5.47 9.24
CA GLU A 104 -7.31 5.77 10.00
C GLU A 104 -7.06 5.51 11.47
N LEU A 105 -7.50 6.43 12.32
CA LEU A 105 -7.32 6.34 13.78
C LEU A 105 -8.52 5.67 14.42
N PHE A 106 -8.26 4.89 15.46
CA PHE A 106 -9.23 4.12 16.23
C PHE A 106 -8.92 4.23 17.72
N ASP A 107 -9.96 4.11 18.55
CA ASP A 107 -9.84 4.18 20.01
C ASP A 107 -9.62 2.79 20.64
N SER A 108 -9.88 1.71 19.88
CA SER A 108 -9.80 0.33 20.36
C SER A 108 -8.93 -0.55 19.45
N PRO A 109 -8.25 -1.57 20.02
CA PRO A 109 -7.57 -2.58 19.22
C PRO A 109 -8.56 -3.46 18.47
N VAL A 110 -8.22 -3.80 17.23
CA VAL A 110 -8.89 -4.76 16.37
C VAL A 110 -7.84 -5.74 15.87
N ASP A 111 -7.99 -7.00 16.29
CA ASP A 111 -7.13 -8.10 15.87
C ASP A 111 -7.67 -8.69 14.57
N GLU A 112 -6.93 -8.46 13.49
CA GLU A 112 -7.28 -8.90 12.14
C GLU A 112 -5.99 -9.25 11.38
N VAL A 113 -6.14 -9.86 10.20
CA VAL A 113 -4.98 -10.35 9.44
C VAL A 113 -4.29 -9.20 8.68
N PHE A 114 -2.96 -9.28 8.59
CA PHE A 114 -2.13 -8.40 7.78
C PHE A 114 -1.74 -9.06 6.45
N ASP A 115 -1.59 -8.27 5.40
CA ASP A 115 -1.05 -8.71 4.11
C ASP A 115 0.48 -8.79 4.13
N CYS A 116 1.09 -9.26 3.03
CA CYS A 116 2.55 -9.40 2.92
C CYS A 116 3.31 -8.06 2.94
N TYR A 117 2.63 -6.92 2.94
CA TYR A 117 3.23 -5.60 3.14
C TYR A 117 3.07 -5.09 4.57
N GLY A 118 2.50 -5.89 5.48
CA GLY A 118 2.19 -5.47 6.85
C GLY A 118 1.01 -4.50 6.92
N LEU A 119 0.17 -4.43 5.89
CA LEU A 119 -1.02 -3.58 5.86
C LEU A 119 -2.27 -4.41 6.12
N SER A 120 -3.31 -3.81 6.68
CA SER A 120 -4.60 -4.48 6.87
C SER A 120 -5.75 -3.59 6.40
N LYS A 121 -6.91 -4.21 6.17
CA LYS A 121 -8.15 -3.48 5.91
C LYS A 121 -8.84 -3.02 7.20
N ALA A 122 -8.60 -3.74 8.29
CA ALA A 122 -9.33 -3.57 9.55
C ALA A 122 -8.41 -3.71 10.79
N ALA A 123 -7.30 -4.43 10.70
CA ALA A 123 -6.40 -4.59 11.84
C ALA A 123 -5.80 -3.26 12.26
N THR A 124 -5.85 -2.99 13.55
CA THR A 124 -5.27 -1.77 14.11
C THR A 124 -3.99 -2.09 14.84
N VAL A 125 -3.01 -1.20 14.73
CA VAL A 125 -1.76 -1.28 15.48
C VAL A 125 -1.70 -0.16 16.53
N PRO A 126 -1.06 -0.39 17.69
CA PRO A 126 -0.77 0.66 18.66
C PRO A 126 0.00 1.82 18.02
N CYS A 127 -0.38 3.07 18.33
CA CYS A 127 0.30 4.28 17.83
C CYS A 127 0.91 5.05 19.02
N PHE A 128 2.23 4.97 19.18
CA PHE A 128 2.99 5.55 20.30
C PHE A 128 4.38 6.06 19.88
#